data_AF-A0A1Z3HJ02-F1
#
_entry.id   AF-A0A1Z3HJ02-F1
#
_cell.length_a   1.000
_cell.length_b   1.000
_cell.length_c   1.000
_cell.angle_alpha   90.00
_cell.angle_beta   90.00
_cell.angle_gamma   90.00
#
_symmetry.space_group_name_H-M   'P 1'
#
loop_
_entity.id
_entity.type
_entity.pdbx_description
1 polymer ?
#
loop_
_entity_poly.entity_id
_entity_poly.type
_entity_poly.pdbx_seq_one_letter_code
_entity_poly.pdbx_strand_id
1 'polypeptide(L)'
;MDVWHSRSQAAKALTSKYGTVAAAIKQCRPYRIPKGFARWDELCTAMAVLINAVEGVDRATLLHGHRCGLWLSQNAPLYLVRTAVLRACEHTDIDFAADNKLLAGLNEPPIRTALFLLPSNALIAPDGGCVDWAVVHISDREHPELSQGEYELAGNTYRFPWLPHQNDYRYNWQWSTLDTRCSTLFSGFDIANDGSLIQGPPTLGTSELTGADLEFTHHVRNILLQLLLIASYQPSLISGEGNPPATPKGNPPRRSQTRYWQPRVISMPKSELRSPREGKRAGGGSGKREHWRRGHWRNQPVGAGRRSRRLIWIKPMIIGAEP
;
A
#
# COMPACT_ATOMS: atom_id res chain seq x y z
N MET A 1 -24.00 15.65 -11.76
CA MET A 1 -23.62 16.63 -10.72
C MET A 1 -24.14 16.24 -9.33
N ASP A 2 -24.96 15.19 -9.20
CA ASP A 2 -25.60 14.81 -7.92
C ASP A 2 -24.76 13.95 -6.96
N VAL A 3 -23.70 13.28 -7.43
CA VAL A 3 -22.82 12.45 -6.58
C VAL A 3 -21.99 13.30 -5.61
N TRP A 4 -21.73 14.57 -5.94
CA TRP A 4 -20.99 15.49 -5.06
C TRP A 4 -21.88 16.11 -3.96
N HIS A 5 -23.18 16.28 -4.20
CA HIS A 5 -24.10 16.85 -3.21
C HIS A 5 -24.44 15.84 -2.09
N SER A 6 -24.60 14.55 -2.41
CA SER A 6 -24.82 13.50 -1.40
C SER A 6 -23.57 13.19 -0.57
N ARG A 7 -22.38 13.28 -1.18
CA ARG A 7 -21.09 13.29 -0.45
C ARG A 7 -21.06 14.38 0.60
N SER A 8 -21.59 15.57 0.30
CA SER A 8 -21.45 16.70 1.23
C SER A 8 -22.26 16.54 2.51
N GLN A 9 -23.47 15.95 2.49
CA GLN A 9 -24.29 15.80 3.69
C GLN A 9 -23.88 14.58 4.52
N ALA A 10 -23.65 13.42 3.89
CA ALA A 10 -23.17 12.24 4.60
C ALA A 10 -21.74 12.45 5.14
N ALA A 11 -20.84 13.07 4.37
CA ALA A 11 -19.52 13.43 4.87
C ALA A 11 -19.62 14.48 5.99
N LYS A 12 -20.48 15.50 5.89
CA LYS A 12 -20.68 16.45 7.01
C LYS A 12 -21.18 15.77 8.27
N ALA A 13 -22.14 14.85 8.17
CA ALA A 13 -22.66 14.10 9.31
C ALA A 13 -21.58 13.20 9.94
N LEU A 14 -20.80 12.49 9.11
CA LEU A 14 -19.68 11.65 9.57
C LEU A 14 -18.53 12.48 10.16
N THR A 15 -18.19 13.61 9.56
CA THR A 15 -17.21 14.56 10.09
C THR A 15 -17.70 15.17 11.42
N SER A 16 -18.99 15.44 11.56
CA SER A 16 -19.56 15.91 12.83
C SER A 16 -19.50 14.84 13.93
N LYS A 17 -19.72 13.56 13.57
CA LYS A 17 -19.73 12.45 14.53
C LYS A 17 -18.31 12.01 14.93
N TYR A 18 -17.40 11.93 13.98
CA TYR A 18 -16.05 11.37 14.17
C TYR A 18 -14.93 12.42 14.11
N GLY A 19 -15.28 13.71 14.09
CA GLY A 19 -14.33 14.82 13.99
C GLY A 19 -13.29 14.84 15.11
N THR A 20 -13.70 14.53 16.35
CA THR A 20 -12.79 14.45 17.50
C THR A 20 -11.75 13.34 17.32
N VAL A 21 -12.18 12.17 16.82
CA VAL A 21 -11.31 11.02 16.53
C VAL A 21 -10.34 11.37 15.40
N ALA A 22 -10.84 11.93 14.29
CA ALA A 22 -10.01 12.36 13.16
C ALA A 22 -8.97 13.42 13.55
N ALA A 23 -9.36 14.39 14.39
CA ALA A 23 -8.46 15.40 14.94
C ALA A 23 -7.37 14.77 15.81
N ALA A 24 -7.74 13.79 16.65
CA ALA A 24 -6.78 13.06 17.47
C ALA A 24 -5.79 12.25 16.60
N ILE A 25 -6.24 11.57 15.52
CA ILE A 25 -5.33 10.87 14.59
C ILE A 25 -4.34 11.86 13.98
N LYS A 26 -4.85 13.00 13.50
CA LYS A 26 -4.04 14.06 12.90
C LYS A 26 -3.01 14.63 13.88
N GLN A 27 -3.35 14.76 15.16
CA GLN A 27 -2.45 15.24 16.20
C GLN A 27 -1.38 14.20 16.55
N CYS A 28 -1.74 12.93 16.66
CA CYS A 28 -0.82 11.83 16.97
C CYS A 28 0.15 11.52 15.82
N ARG A 29 -0.26 11.77 14.58
CA ARG A 29 0.50 11.51 13.34
C ARG A 29 0.43 12.72 12.42
N PRO A 30 1.13 13.84 12.70
CA PRO A 30 0.99 15.08 11.93
C PRO A 30 1.77 15.03 10.62
N TYR A 31 1.37 14.19 9.67
CA TYR A 31 2.04 14.09 8.38
C TYR A 31 1.85 15.33 7.50
N ARG A 32 2.91 15.72 6.78
CA ARG A 32 2.83 16.69 5.69
C ARG A 32 2.88 15.95 4.35
N ILE A 33 1.72 15.80 3.73
CA ILE A 33 1.59 15.13 2.43
C ILE A 33 1.72 16.16 1.29
N PRO A 34 2.57 15.93 0.27
CA PRO A 34 2.72 16.84 -0.85
C PRO A 34 1.49 16.80 -1.79
N LYS A 35 1.39 17.79 -2.69
CA LYS A 35 0.36 17.82 -3.74
C LYS A 35 0.46 16.59 -4.65
N GLY A 36 -0.69 16.17 -5.20
CA GLY A 36 -0.81 15.01 -6.08
C GLY A 36 -1.05 13.68 -5.34
N PHE A 37 -1.40 13.76 -4.05
CA PHE A 37 -1.82 12.65 -3.19
C PHE A 37 -3.05 13.08 -2.40
N ALA A 38 -3.78 12.10 -1.85
CA ALA A 38 -4.88 12.36 -0.93
C ALA A 38 -4.43 13.22 0.27
N ARG A 39 -5.27 14.16 0.71
CA ARG A 39 -4.89 15.07 1.79
C ARG A 39 -4.92 14.36 3.13
N TRP A 40 -3.96 14.67 3.99
CA TRP A 40 -3.84 14.01 5.29
C TRP A 40 -5.11 14.12 6.16
N ASP A 41 -5.82 15.24 6.10
CA ASP A 41 -7.07 15.43 6.84
C ASP A 41 -8.24 14.59 6.31
N GLU A 42 -8.29 14.37 4.99
CA GLU A 42 -9.26 13.46 4.37
C GLU A 42 -8.97 12.01 4.79
N LEU A 43 -7.70 11.59 4.76
CA LEU A 43 -7.25 10.28 5.24
C LEU A 43 -7.58 10.06 6.73
N CYS A 44 -7.27 11.03 7.60
CA CYS A 44 -7.61 10.93 9.03
C CYS A 44 -9.12 10.77 9.26
N THR A 45 -9.93 11.47 8.47
CA THR A 45 -11.39 11.39 8.56
C THR A 45 -11.89 10.02 8.10
N ALA A 46 -11.38 9.50 6.97
CA ALA A 46 -11.71 8.17 6.49
C ALA A 46 -11.32 7.10 7.53
N MET A 47 -10.10 7.14 8.07
CA MET A 47 -9.66 6.21 9.11
C MET A 47 -10.52 6.29 10.38
N ALA A 48 -10.88 7.50 10.83
CA ALA A 48 -11.73 7.68 12.00
C ALA A 48 -13.11 7.02 11.81
N VAL A 49 -13.72 7.18 10.62
CA VAL A 49 -14.97 6.52 10.26
C VAL A 49 -14.80 4.99 10.26
N LEU A 50 -13.76 4.49 9.60
CA LEU A 50 -13.53 3.04 9.45
C LEU A 50 -13.25 2.34 10.77
N ILE A 51 -12.43 2.93 11.65
CA ILE A 51 -12.12 2.36 12.97
C ILE A 51 -13.35 2.34 13.89
N ASN A 52 -14.30 3.26 13.66
CA ASN A 52 -15.57 3.33 14.37
C ASN A 52 -16.73 2.69 13.60
N ALA A 53 -16.44 1.91 12.55
CA ALA A 53 -17.46 1.16 11.85
C ALA A 53 -18.00 0.07 12.79
N VAL A 54 -19.33 0.00 12.91
CA VAL A 54 -20.04 -0.88 13.85
C VAL A 54 -20.83 -1.95 13.11
N GLU A 55 -21.51 -2.83 13.85
CA GLU A 55 -22.43 -3.83 13.30
C GLU A 55 -23.39 -3.21 12.25
N GLY A 56 -23.59 -3.94 11.14
CA GLY A 56 -24.44 -3.50 10.02
C GLY A 56 -23.68 -2.98 8.80
N VAL A 57 -22.35 -2.78 8.89
CA VAL A 57 -21.51 -2.59 7.69
C VAL A 57 -20.99 -3.95 7.17
N ASP A 58 -20.56 -4.00 5.91
CA ASP A 58 -20.03 -5.22 5.32
C ASP A 58 -18.67 -5.64 5.92
N ARG A 59 -18.35 -6.92 5.71
CA ARG A 59 -17.12 -7.52 6.24
C ARG A 59 -15.85 -6.85 5.71
N ALA A 60 -15.81 -6.40 4.46
CA ALA A 60 -14.62 -5.74 3.90
C ALA A 60 -14.38 -4.40 4.62
N THR A 61 -15.44 -3.64 4.89
CA THR A 61 -15.39 -2.40 5.66
C THR A 61 -14.91 -2.62 7.10
N LEU A 62 -15.41 -3.65 7.80
CA LEU A 62 -14.92 -4.02 9.14
C LEU A 62 -13.43 -4.39 9.13
N LEU A 63 -13.00 -5.20 8.15
CA LEU A 63 -11.60 -5.60 8.00
C LEU A 63 -10.72 -4.40 7.68
N HIS A 64 -11.19 -3.47 6.85
CA HIS A 64 -10.44 -2.26 6.53
C HIS A 64 -10.25 -1.35 7.74
N GLY A 65 -11.30 -1.17 8.56
CA GLY A 65 -11.21 -0.48 9.86
C GLY A 65 -10.21 -1.14 10.80
N HIS A 66 -10.23 -2.47 10.90
CA HIS A 66 -9.26 -3.25 11.66
C HIS A 66 -7.82 -3.01 11.20
N ARG A 67 -7.56 -3.02 9.88
CA ARG A 67 -6.21 -2.77 9.34
C ARG A 67 -5.74 -1.33 9.57
N CYS A 68 -6.61 -0.34 9.45
CA CYS A 68 -6.29 1.04 9.82
C CYS A 68 -5.94 1.16 11.31
N GLY A 69 -6.68 0.45 12.16
CA GLY A 69 -6.42 0.35 13.58
C GLY A 69 -5.06 -0.23 13.92
N LEU A 70 -4.71 -1.37 13.31
CA LEU A 70 -3.39 -1.98 13.45
C LEU A 70 -2.27 -1.05 12.97
N TRP A 71 -2.48 -0.32 11.86
CA TRP A 71 -1.49 0.64 11.39
C TRP A 71 -1.20 1.74 12.44
N LEU A 72 -2.25 2.26 13.10
CA LEU A 72 -2.11 3.24 14.17
C LEU A 72 -1.41 2.64 15.40
N SER A 73 -1.92 1.51 15.91
CA SER A 73 -1.48 0.88 17.16
C SER A 73 -0.05 0.38 17.08
N GLN A 74 0.37 -0.12 15.92
CA GLN A 74 1.71 -0.67 15.71
C GLN A 74 2.74 0.41 15.31
N ASN A 75 2.34 1.69 15.26
CA ASN A 75 3.20 2.78 14.75
C ASN A 75 3.82 2.44 13.39
N ALA A 76 3.01 1.87 12.50
CA ALA A 76 3.48 1.32 11.24
C ALA A 76 3.86 2.43 10.24
N PRO A 77 4.80 2.16 9.31
CA PRO A 77 5.28 3.16 8.37
C PRO A 77 4.21 3.61 7.36
N LEU A 78 4.34 4.85 6.91
CA LEU A 78 3.64 5.42 5.77
C LEU A 78 4.62 5.62 4.61
N TYR A 79 4.28 5.09 3.44
CA TYR A 79 5.03 5.22 2.20
C TYR A 79 4.27 6.04 1.17
N LEU A 80 4.91 7.07 0.64
CA LEU A 80 4.45 7.82 -0.52
C LEU A 80 5.09 7.24 -1.78
N VAL A 81 4.29 6.82 -2.73
CA VAL A 81 4.74 6.15 -3.95
C VAL A 81 4.79 7.15 -5.10
N ARG A 82 5.93 7.29 -5.78
CA ARG A 82 6.02 8.13 -6.98
C ARG A 82 5.46 7.40 -8.20
N THR A 83 4.85 8.15 -9.11
CA THR A 83 4.23 7.65 -10.36
C THR A 83 5.15 6.73 -11.17
N ALA A 84 6.45 7.03 -11.23
CA ALA A 84 7.40 6.19 -11.96
C ALA A 84 7.59 4.80 -11.36
N VAL A 85 7.55 4.68 -10.02
CA VAL A 85 7.59 3.37 -9.35
C VAL A 85 6.30 2.62 -9.64
N LEU A 86 5.16 3.29 -9.55
CA LEU A 86 3.86 2.68 -9.84
C LEU A 86 3.81 2.12 -11.27
N ARG A 87 4.24 2.90 -12.27
CA ARG A 87 4.35 2.42 -13.67
C ARG A 87 5.31 1.25 -13.82
N ALA A 88 6.42 1.26 -13.09
CA ALA A 88 7.34 0.12 -13.08
C ALA A 88 6.70 -1.14 -12.48
N CYS A 89 5.82 -0.99 -11.48
CA CYS A 89 5.05 -2.10 -10.93
C CYS A 89 3.99 -2.62 -11.92
N GLU A 90 3.31 -1.75 -12.67
CA GLU A 90 2.35 -2.14 -13.73
C GLU A 90 3.02 -2.98 -14.83
N HIS A 91 4.30 -2.73 -15.09
CA HIS A 91 5.12 -3.47 -16.06
C HIS A 91 5.96 -4.60 -15.43
N THR A 92 5.68 -5.00 -14.19
CA THR A 92 6.37 -6.10 -13.51
C THR A 92 5.40 -7.22 -13.19
N ASP A 93 5.82 -8.45 -13.47
CA ASP A 93 5.02 -9.64 -13.20
C ASP A 93 5.29 -10.22 -11.81
N ILE A 94 4.20 -10.66 -11.18
CA ILE A 94 4.20 -11.58 -10.05
C ILE A 94 3.39 -12.80 -10.46
N ASP A 95 4.06 -13.94 -10.52
CA ASP A 95 3.42 -15.22 -10.81
C ASP A 95 2.95 -15.86 -9.49
N PHE A 96 1.68 -16.27 -9.44
CA PHE A 96 1.07 -16.96 -8.31
C PHE A 96 0.99 -18.47 -8.53
N ALA A 97 1.63 -19.00 -9.58
CA ALA A 97 1.75 -20.44 -9.77
C ALA A 97 2.37 -21.11 -8.53
N ALA A 98 1.87 -22.29 -8.18
CA ALA A 98 2.22 -22.99 -6.95
C ALA A 98 3.69 -23.45 -6.86
N ASP A 99 4.41 -23.49 -7.99
CA ASP A 99 5.85 -23.76 -8.04
C ASP A 99 6.71 -22.49 -7.89
N ASN A 100 6.10 -21.30 -7.96
CA ASN A 100 6.77 -20.04 -7.73
C ASN A 100 6.96 -19.77 -6.22
N LYS A 101 8.07 -20.26 -5.69
CA LYS A 101 8.52 -20.03 -4.31
C LYS A 101 9.13 -18.64 -4.14
N LEU A 102 8.37 -17.61 -4.52
CA LEU A 102 8.83 -16.22 -4.56
C LEU A 102 9.36 -15.77 -3.19
N LEU A 103 8.67 -16.17 -2.12
CA LEU A 103 8.99 -15.82 -0.74
C LEU A 103 9.70 -16.97 -0.01
N ALA A 104 10.41 -17.84 -0.73
CA ALA A 104 11.17 -18.93 -0.13
C ALA A 104 12.15 -18.41 0.93
N GLY A 105 12.10 -18.99 2.13
CA GLY A 105 12.96 -18.58 3.25
C GLY A 105 12.51 -17.29 3.93
N LEU A 106 11.26 -16.86 3.73
CA LEU A 106 10.64 -15.80 4.52
C LEU A 106 10.44 -16.30 5.97
N ASN A 107 11.44 -16.06 6.81
CA ASN A 107 11.36 -16.39 8.23
C ASN A 107 10.47 -15.42 9.00
N GLU A 108 10.52 -14.13 8.66
CA GLU A 108 9.67 -13.08 9.20
C GLU A 108 9.44 -11.98 8.14
N PRO A 109 8.21 -11.45 7.99
CA PRO A 109 7.97 -10.29 7.14
C PRO A 109 8.68 -9.04 7.72
N PRO A 110 9.59 -8.40 6.97
CA PRO A 110 10.33 -7.24 7.47
C PRO A 110 9.43 -6.01 7.66
N ILE A 111 8.30 -5.95 6.95
CA ILE A 111 7.26 -4.95 7.12
C ILE A 111 5.93 -5.68 7.25
N ARG A 112 5.37 -5.66 8.45
CA ARG A 112 4.12 -6.35 8.78
C ARG A 112 2.90 -5.56 8.36
N THR A 113 2.86 -4.29 8.77
CA THR A 113 1.78 -3.36 8.46
C THR A 113 2.37 -2.14 7.78
N ALA A 114 1.72 -1.64 6.74
CA ALA A 114 2.13 -0.40 6.09
C ALA A 114 0.95 0.31 5.44
N LEU A 115 1.02 1.65 5.43
CA LEU A 115 0.11 2.50 4.67
C LEU A 115 0.85 3.00 3.42
N PHE A 116 0.28 2.77 2.25
CA PHE A 116 0.77 3.33 0.99
C PHE A 116 -0.13 4.48 0.55
N LEU A 117 0.46 5.63 0.23
CA LEU A 117 -0.20 6.72 -0.49
C LEU A 117 0.21 6.65 -1.96
N LEU A 118 -0.79 6.53 -2.83
CA LEU A 118 -0.63 6.43 -4.26
C LEU A 118 -0.90 7.80 -4.91
N PRO A 119 -0.27 8.11 -6.06
CA PRO A 119 -0.56 9.34 -6.76
C PRO A 119 -2.05 9.41 -7.13
N SER A 120 -2.67 10.57 -6.92
CA SER A 120 -4.09 10.74 -7.19
C SER A 120 -4.45 10.40 -8.64
N ASN A 121 -5.56 9.69 -8.82
CA ASN A 121 -6.07 9.23 -10.13
C ASN A 121 -5.13 8.26 -10.88
N ALA A 122 -4.14 7.66 -10.21
CA ALA A 122 -3.25 6.72 -10.88
C ALA A 122 -3.86 5.33 -11.07
N LEU A 123 -4.72 4.88 -10.14
CA LEU A 123 -5.46 3.63 -10.22
C LEU A 123 -6.96 3.94 -10.17
N ILE A 124 -7.66 3.66 -11.27
CA ILE A 124 -9.09 3.98 -11.43
C ILE A 124 -9.87 2.66 -11.49
N ALA A 125 -10.79 2.48 -10.55
CA ALA A 125 -11.69 1.33 -10.48
C ALA A 125 -12.71 1.35 -11.63
N PRO A 126 -13.34 0.21 -11.98
CA PRO A 126 -14.28 0.12 -13.10
C PRO A 126 -15.48 1.06 -12.99
N ASP A 127 -15.92 1.36 -11.78
CA ASP A 127 -17.00 2.31 -11.52
C ASP A 127 -16.56 3.79 -11.65
N GLY A 128 -15.26 4.05 -11.77
CA GLY A 128 -14.65 5.38 -11.84
C GLY A 128 -14.17 5.93 -10.50
N GLY A 129 -14.22 5.15 -9.41
CA GLY A 129 -13.52 5.46 -8.16
C GLY A 129 -12.00 5.44 -8.33
N CYS A 130 -11.26 6.16 -7.50
CA CYS A 130 -9.79 6.18 -7.54
C CYS A 130 -9.22 5.60 -6.24
N VAL A 131 -8.16 4.80 -6.35
CA VAL A 131 -7.43 4.27 -5.20
C VAL A 131 -6.21 5.15 -4.91
N ASP A 132 -6.37 6.07 -3.95
CA ASP A 132 -5.33 7.03 -3.59
C ASP A 132 -4.47 6.58 -2.39
N TRP A 133 -4.89 5.52 -1.71
CA TRP A 133 -4.16 4.93 -0.59
C TRP A 133 -4.55 3.47 -0.39
N ALA A 134 -3.78 2.71 0.37
CA ALA A 134 -4.15 1.38 0.84
C ALA A 134 -3.37 1.02 2.10
N VAL A 135 -3.97 0.20 2.96
CA VAL A 135 -3.28 -0.43 4.08
C VAL A 135 -3.03 -1.88 3.73
N VAL A 136 -1.81 -2.35 3.97
CA VAL A 136 -1.44 -3.76 3.89
C VAL A 136 -1.12 -4.29 5.28
N HIS A 137 -1.40 -5.56 5.51
CA HIS A 137 -1.05 -6.27 6.74
C HIS A 137 -0.69 -7.74 6.43
N ILE A 138 0.36 -8.24 7.06
CA ILE A 138 0.73 -9.67 7.10
C ILE A 138 0.46 -10.20 8.50
N SER A 139 -0.56 -11.04 8.65
CA SER A 139 -0.76 -11.76 9.90
C SER A 139 0.07 -13.03 9.94
N ASP A 140 0.55 -13.38 11.14
CA ASP A 140 1.29 -14.61 11.42
C ASP A 140 0.46 -15.47 12.38
N ARG A 141 0.11 -16.68 11.96
CA ARG A 141 -0.67 -17.63 12.76
C ARG A 141 0.14 -18.18 13.93
N GLU A 142 1.45 -18.31 13.78
CA GLU A 142 2.33 -18.79 14.84
C GLU A 142 2.63 -17.70 15.87
N HIS A 143 2.45 -16.43 15.48
CA HIS A 143 2.69 -15.24 16.30
C HIS A 143 1.51 -14.26 16.27
N PRO A 144 0.33 -14.65 16.82
CA PRO A 144 -0.87 -13.82 16.81
C PRO A 144 -0.67 -12.49 17.55
N GLU A 145 0.25 -12.43 18.52
CA GLU A 145 0.63 -11.23 19.26
C GLU A 145 1.20 -10.11 18.36
N LEU A 146 1.75 -10.47 17.20
CA LEU A 146 2.28 -9.51 16.22
C LEU A 146 1.18 -8.93 15.32
N SER A 147 -0.03 -9.48 15.41
CA SER A 147 -1.18 -9.17 14.56
C SER A 147 -2.36 -8.59 15.35
N GLN A 148 -2.06 -8.07 16.55
CA GLN A 148 -2.99 -7.38 17.43
C GLN A 148 -2.46 -6.00 17.85
N GLY A 149 -3.31 -5.20 18.49
CA GLY A 149 -2.90 -3.92 19.06
C GLY A 149 -3.99 -3.24 19.87
N GLU A 150 -3.58 -2.28 20.69
CA GLU A 150 -4.45 -1.39 21.43
C GLU A 150 -4.01 0.06 21.17
N TYR A 151 -4.96 0.98 21.03
CA TYR A 151 -4.65 2.39 20.79
C TYR A 151 -5.65 3.31 21.48
N GLU A 152 -5.14 4.30 22.21
CA GLU A 152 -5.93 5.33 22.86
C GLU A 152 -6.13 6.51 21.91
N LEU A 153 -7.39 6.87 21.66
CA LEU A 153 -7.72 7.93 20.72
C LEU A 153 -8.98 8.68 21.16
N ALA A 154 -8.84 9.99 21.38
CA ALA A 154 -9.92 10.86 21.84
C ALA A 154 -10.61 10.34 23.13
N GLY A 155 -9.83 9.78 24.08
CA GLY A 155 -10.35 9.26 25.34
C GLY A 155 -11.03 7.90 25.26
N ASN A 156 -10.94 7.21 24.11
CA ASN A 156 -11.45 5.84 23.93
C ASN A 156 -10.30 4.87 23.66
N THR A 157 -10.38 3.69 24.29
CA THR A 157 -9.51 2.55 24.02
C THR A 157 -10.04 1.74 22.85
N TYR A 158 -9.28 1.67 21.76
CA TYR A 158 -9.58 0.80 20.62
C TYR A 158 -8.73 -0.46 20.67
N ARG A 159 -9.37 -1.62 20.51
CA ARG A 159 -8.71 -2.93 20.53
C ARG A 159 -8.85 -3.61 19.19
N PHE A 160 -7.72 -4.08 18.66
CA PHE A 160 -7.62 -4.77 17.39
C PHE A 160 -7.08 -6.17 17.67
N PRO A 161 -7.94 -7.17 17.94
CA PRO A 161 -7.49 -8.52 18.24
C PRO A 161 -6.92 -9.19 16.98
N TRP A 162 -6.13 -10.25 17.15
CA TRP A 162 -5.76 -11.10 16.03
C TRP A 162 -7.00 -11.71 15.37
N LEU A 163 -7.01 -11.75 14.05
CA LEU A 163 -8.06 -12.38 13.26
C LEU A 163 -7.54 -13.75 12.78
N PRO A 164 -8.19 -14.86 13.16
CA PRO A 164 -7.76 -16.19 12.74
C PRO A 164 -7.71 -16.33 11.22
N HIS A 165 -6.68 -17.05 10.75
CA HIS A 165 -6.57 -17.39 9.33
C HIS A 165 -7.71 -18.36 8.97
N GLN A 166 -8.25 -18.22 7.75
CA GLN A 166 -9.26 -19.16 7.26
C GLN A 166 -8.65 -20.53 6.92
N ASN A 167 -7.35 -20.55 6.64
CA ASN A 167 -6.59 -21.71 6.19
C ASN A 167 -5.42 -22.02 7.15
N ASP A 168 -4.77 -23.17 6.95
CA ASP A 168 -3.63 -23.64 7.76
C ASP A 168 -2.27 -23.05 7.37
N TYR A 169 -2.26 -22.01 6.54
CA TYR A 169 -1.03 -21.32 6.16
C TYR A 169 -0.54 -20.39 7.27
N ARG A 170 0.78 -20.38 7.48
CA ARG A 170 1.44 -19.58 8.52
C ARG A 170 1.17 -18.09 8.34
N TYR A 171 1.30 -17.57 7.12
CA TYR A 171 1.11 -16.14 6.86
C TYR A 171 -0.10 -15.89 5.97
N ASN A 172 -0.82 -14.82 6.27
CA ASN A 172 -1.89 -14.31 5.43
C ASN A 172 -1.60 -12.82 5.15
N TRP A 173 -1.38 -12.50 3.89
CA TRP A 173 -1.17 -11.12 3.43
C TRP A 173 -2.50 -10.57 2.93
N GLN A 174 -2.88 -9.39 3.41
CA GLN A 174 -4.10 -8.71 3.02
C GLN A 174 -3.83 -7.26 2.73
N TRP A 175 -4.65 -6.69 1.87
CA TRP A 175 -4.73 -5.25 1.66
C TRP A 175 -6.17 -4.78 1.64
N SER A 176 -6.34 -3.50 1.95
CA SER A 176 -7.64 -2.85 1.89
C SER A 176 -7.53 -1.36 1.63
N THR A 177 -8.58 -0.79 1.04
CA THR A 177 -8.70 0.65 0.79
C THR A 177 -10.16 1.07 0.79
N LEU A 178 -10.37 2.38 0.94
CA LEU A 178 -11.60 3.07 0.61
C LEU A 178 -11.30 3.97 -0.59
N ASP A 179 -11.93 3.66 -1.72
CA ASP A 179 -11.74 4.45 -2.94
C ASP A 179 -12.42 5.83 -2.84
N THR A 180 -12.21 6.68 -3.85
CA THR A 180 -12.83 8.01 -3.86
C THR A 180 -14.36 7.98 -3.97
N ARG A 181 -15.00 6.85 -4.29
CA ARG A 181 -16.46 6.64 -4.30
C ARG A 181 -17.01 6.03 -3.02
N CYS A 182 -16.16 5.86 -2.02
CA CYS A 182 -16.49 5.22 -0.74
C CYS A 182 -16.80 3.72 -0.87
N SER A 183 -16.30 3.07 -1.92
CA SER A 183 -16.33 1.61 -2.05
C SER A 183 -15.14 1.02 -1.32
N THR A 184 -15.39 0.07 -0.41
CA THR A 184 -14.32 -0.66 0.26
C THR A 184 -13.83 -1.78 -0.64
N LEU A 185 -12.54 -1.75 -0.95
CA LEU A 185 -11.87 -2.84 -1.66
C LEU A 185 -10.98 -3.62 -0.71
N PHE A 186 -11.04 -4.95 -0.82
CA PHE A 186 -10.27 -5.86 0.03
C PHE A 186 -9.88 -7.12 -0.75
N SER A 187 -8.64 -7.56 -0.60
CA SER A 187 -8.16 -8.83 -1.13
C SER A 187 -6.88 -9.26 -0.41
N GLY A 188 -6.47 -10.50 -0.62
CA GLY A 188 -5.29 -11.07 -0.01
C GLY A 188 -4.87 -12.37 -0.67
N PHE A 189 -3.87 -13.00 -0.06
CA PHE A 189 -3.41 -14.34 -0.39
C PHE A 189 -2.72 -14.93 0.83
N ASP A 190 -2.68 -16.25 0.89
CA ASP A 190 -1.89 -16.96 1.89
C ASP A 190 -0.47 -17.19 1.37
N ILE A 191 0.48 -17.34 2.28
CA ILE A 191 1.86 -17.70 1.95
C ILE A 191 2.13 -19.07 2.60
N ALA A 192 2.41 -20.06 1.76
CA ALA A 192 2.78 -21.39 2.21
C ALA A 192 4.15 -21.40 2.90
N ASN A 193 4.43 -22.42 3.70
CA ASN A 193 5.69 -22.56 4.44
C ASN A 193 6.92 -22.62 3.53
N ASP A 194 6.76 -23.02 2.27
CA ASP A 194 7.83 -23.04 1.28
C ASP A 194 7.98 -21.73 0.49
N GLY A 195 7.18 -20.72 0.82
CA GLY A 195 7.20 -19.38 0.22
C GLY A 195 6.33 -19.22 -1.03
N SER A 196 5.52 -20.23 -1.38
CA SER A 196 4.55 -20.16 -2.48
C SER A 196 3.37 -19.26 -2.14
N LEU A 197 2.87 -18.51 -3.11
CA LEU A 197 1.72 -17.63 -2.95
C LEU A 197 0.44 -18.38 -3.30
N ILE A 198 -0.48 -18.52 -2.34
CA ILE A 198 -1.74 -19.23 -2.52
C ILE A 198 -2.85 -18.21 -2.64
N GLN A 199 -3.39 -18.06 -3.85
CA GLN A 199 -4.43 -17.07 -4.13
C GLN A 199 -5.70 -17.38 -3.32
N GLY A 200 -6.07 -16.46 -2.44
CA GLY A 200 -7.38 -16.46 -1.81
C GLY A 200 -8.43 -15.79 -2.70
N PRO A 201 -9.74 -16.06 -2.49
CA PRO A 201 -10.77 -15.32 -3.18
C PRO A 201 -10.69 -13.82 -2.80
N PRO A 202 -10.78 -12.89 -3.75
CA PRO A 202 -11.00 -11.49 -3.40
C PRO A 202 -12.36 -11.33 -2.71
N THR A 203 -12.48 -10.33 -1.85
CA THR A 203 -13.77 -9.97 -1.24
C THR A 203 -13.93 -8.47 -1.34
N LEU A 204 -14.71 -7.98 -2.30
CA LEU A 204 -15.21 -6.60 -2.23
C LEU A 204 -16.46 -6.58 -1.35
N GLY A 205 -16.85 -5.39 -0.88
CA GLY A 205 -17.99 -5.19 0.04
C GLY A 205 -19.36 -5.55 -0.55
N THR A 206 -20.36 -4.69 -0.31
CA THR A 206 -21.81 -4.97 -0.48
C THR A 206 -22.32 -5.19 -1.93
N SER A 207 -21.47 -5.32 -2.93
CA SER A 207 -21.87 -5.48 -4.34
C SER A 207 -21.43 -6.83 -4.92
N GLU A 208 -22.27 -7.40 -5.79
CA GLU A 208 -21.85 -8.52 -6.65
C GLU A 208 -20.61 -8.10 -7.46
N LEU A 209 -19.58 -8.95 -7.43
CA LEU A 209 -18.33 -8.72 -8.12
C LEU A 209 -18.49 -8.92 -9.62
N THR A 210 -18.30 -7.87 -10.42
CA THR A 210 -18.14 -8.06 -11.87
C THR A 210 -16.75 -8.63 -12.17
N GLY A 211 -16.58 -9.22 -13.36
CA GLY A 211 -15.25 -9.65 -13.83
C GLY A 211 -14.23 -8.51 -13.84
N ALA A 212 -14.66 -7.30 -14.20
CA ALA A 212 -13.80 -6.11 -14.20
C ALA A 212 -13.34 -5.72 -12.78
N ASP A 213 -14.22 -5.87 -11.77
CA ASP A 213 -13.87 -5.59 -10.38
C ASP A 213 -12.83 -6.58 -9.85
N LEU A 214 -12.97 -7.86 -10.22
CA LEU A 214 -12.01 -8.91 -9.88
C LEU A 214 -10.64 -8.64 -10.50
N GLU A 215 -10.61 -8.32 -11.80
CA GLU A 215 -9.37 -7.97 -12.52
C GLU A 215 -8.70 -6.74 -11.91
N PHE A 216 -9.45 -5.68 -11.63
CA PHE A 216 -8.94 -4.48 -10.99
C PHE A 216 -8.39 -4.77 -9.59
N THR A 217 -9.12 -5.54 -8.78
CA THR A 217 -8.68 -5.92 -7.43
C THR A 217 -7.38 -6.74 -7.48
N HIS A 218 -7.26 -7.69 -8.41
CA HIS A 218 -6.01 -8.43 -8.62
C HIS A 218 -4.86 -7.53 -9.10
N HIS A 219 -5.15 -6.55 -9.95
CA HIS A 219 -4.17 -5.57 -10.40
C HIS A 219 -3.61 -4.74 -9.24
N VAL A 220 -4.48 -4.16 -8.40
CA VAL A 220 -4.08 -3.38 -7.21
C VAL A 220 -3.34 -4.27 -6.20
N ARG A 221 -3.82 -5.49 -5.97
CA ARG A 221 -3.15 -6.50 -5.12
C ARG A 221 -1.70 -6.72 -5.52
N ASN A 222 -1.46 -6.94 -6.82
CA ASN A 222 -0.13 -7.20 -7.34
C ASN A 222 0.77 -5.98 -7.20
N ILE A 223 0.25 -4.77 -7.45
CA ILE A 223 1.00 -3.52 -7.23
C ILE A 223 1.39 -3.39 -5.76
N LEU A 224 0.46 -3.56 -4.82
CA LEU A 224 0.72 -3.39 -3.39
C LEU A 224 1.71 -4.42 -2.84
N LEU A 225 1.65 -5.68 -3.32
CA LEU A 225 2.66 -6.68 -3.02
C LEU A 225 4.05 -6.22 -3.48
N GLN A 226 4.17 -5.75 -4.73
CA GLN A 226 5.44 -5.25 -5.24
C GLN A 226 5.97 -4.05 -4.43
N LEU A 227 5.10 -3.13 -4.03
CA LEU A 227 5.48 -1.99 -3.19
C LEU A 227 5.97 -2.43 -1.82
N LEU A 228 5.35 -3.45 -1.22
CA LEU A 228 5.82 -4.04 0.03
C LEU A 228 7.18 -4.71 -0.16
N LEU A 229 7.39 -5.45 -1.25
CA LEU A 229 8.68 -6.07 -1.56
C LEU A 229 9.77 -5.02 -1.85
N ILE A 230 9.45 -3.90 -2.50
CA ILE A 230 10.36 -2.77 -2.69
C ILE A 230 10.72 -2.18 -1.32
N ALA A 231 9.72 -1.93 -0.48
CA ALA A 231 9.94 -1.37 0.86
C ALA A 231 10.82 -2.28 1.73
N SER A 232 10.75 -3.59 1.50
CA SER A 232 11.44 -4.63 2.26
C SER A 232 12.85 -4.94 1.75
N TYR A 233 13.03 -4.99 0.42
CA TYR A 233 14.22 -5.55 -0.22
C TYR A 233 14.95 -4.57 -1.15
N GLN A 234 14.40 -3.38 -1.38
CA GLN A 234 15.02 -2.31 -2.18
C GLN A 234 15.12 -1.00 -1.40
N PRO A 235 15.79 -0.98 -0.23
CA PRO A 235 15.88 0.21 0.62
C PRO A 235 16.53 1.42 -0.07
N SER A 236 17.35 1.21 -1.12
CA SER A 236 17.93 2.28 -1.94
C SER A 236 16.90 3.10 -2.70
N LEU A 237 15.68 2.60 -2.89
CA LEU A 237 14.57 3.33 -3.51
C LEU A 237 13.73 4.13 -2.50
N ILE A 238 14.06 4.03 -1.21
CA ILE A 238 13.32 4.66 -0.12
C ILE A 238 14.12 5.85 0.40
N SER A 239 13.47 7.00 0.50
CA SER A 239 14.04 8.20 1.12
C SER A 239 13.14 8.71 2.25
N GLY A 240 13.71 9.48 3.18
CA GLY A 240 13.02 10.01 4.35
C GLY A 240 13.09 9.09 5.57
N GLU A 241 13.19 9.68 6.76
CA GLU A 241 13.43 8.94 8.01
C GLU A 241 12.14 8.49 8.72
N GLY A 242 10.96 8.92 8.27
CA GLY A 242 9.67 8.56 8.87
C GLY A 242 9.39 9.15 10.26
N ASN A 243 10.41 9.61 10.98
CA ASN A 243 10.34 10.19 12.32
C ASN A 243 10.46 11.74 12.29
N PRO A 244 10.02 12.46 13.35
CA PRO A 244 10.18 13.91 13.39
C PRO A 244 11.66 14.32 13.30
N PRO A 245 11.99 15.45 12.65
CA PRO A 245 13.36 15.94 12.63
C PRO A 245 13.88 16.12 14.07
N ALA A 246 15.16 15.77 14.26
CA ALA A 246 15.88 15.91 15.51
C ALA A 246 15.64 17.31 16.14
N THR A 247 15.56 17.35 17.46
CA THR A 247 15.40 18.58 18.22
C THR A 247 16.53 19.55 17.83
N PRO A 248 16.23 20.76 17.33
CA PRO A 248 17.29 21.73 17.09
C PRO A 248 17.98 21.99 18.42
N LYS A 249 19.31 21.84 18.47
CA LYS A 249 20.11 22.34 19.58
C LYS A 249 20.05 23.87 19.51
N GLY A 250 19.17 24.48 20.30
CA GLY A 250 19.03 25.93 20.42
C GLY A 250 17.61 26.35 20.84
N ASN A 251 17.50 27.45 21.57
CA ASN A 251 16.22 28.02 22.01
C ASN A 251 15.38 28.45 20.80
N PRO A 252 14.26 27.77 20.47
CA PRO A 252 13.42 28.21 19.37
C PRO A 252 12.56 29.42 19.82
N PRO A 253 12.25 30.37 18.92
CA PRO A 253 11.33 31.45 19.23
C PRO A 253 9.90 30.92 19.46
N ARG A 254 9.14 31.64 20.29
CA ARG A 254 7.83 31.31 20.91
C ARG A 254 6.65 30.87 20.01
N ARG A 255 6.83 30.62 18.71
CA ARG A 255 5.84 29.91 17.89
C ARG A 255 6.23 28.45 17.83
N SER A 256 5.53 27.59 18.58
CA SER A 256 5.70 26.14 18.50
C SER A 256 5.51 25.69 17.05
N GLN A 257 6.61 25.50 16.31
CA GLN A 257 6.56 24.86 15.01
C GLN A 257 6.12 23.42 15.28
N THR A 258 4.86 23.11 15.05
CA THR A 258 4.37 21.73 15.07
C THR A 258 5.30 20.90 14.18
N ARG A 259 6.02 19.95 14.77
CA ARG A 259 6.94 19.09 14.02
C ARG A 259 6.11 18.14 13.19
N TYR A 260 6.03 18.41 11.90
CA TYR A 260 5.36 17.52 10.96
C TYR A 260 6.21 16.27 10.70
N TRP A 261 5.54 15.13 10.61
CA TRP A 261 6.13 13.89 10.16
C TRP A 261 6.30 13.93 8.64
N GLN A 262 7.43 13.42 8.16
CA GLN A 262 7.68 13.26 6.73
C GLN A 262 7.43 11.81 6.34
N PRO A 263 6.59 11.54 5.32
CA PRO A 263 6.38 10.18 4.85
C PRO A 263 7.68 9.62 4.25
N ARG A 264 7.87 8.30 4.33
CA ARG A 264 8.91 7.63 3.54
C ARG A 264 8.51 7.72 2.07
N VAL A 265 9.43 8.00 1.16
CA VAL A 265 9.14 8.17 -0.26
C VAL A 265 9.80 7.05 -1.04
N ILE A 266 8.98 6.27 -1.76
CA ILE A 266 9.44 5.26 -2.72
C ILE A 266 9.57 5.93 -4.08
N SER A 267 10.79 6.00 -4.61
CA SER A 267 11.08 6.69 -5.87
C SER A 267 12.22 6.03 -6.65
N MET A 268 12.13 6.11 -7.98
CA MET A 268 13.23 5.72 -8.87
C MET A 268 14.25 6.86 -8.98
N PRO A 269 15.56 6.55 -9.08
CA PRO A 269 16.58 7.53 -9.44
C PRO A 269 16.25 8.21 -10.76
N LYS A 270 16.57 9.51 -10.90
CA LYS A 270 16.31 10.26 -12.14
C LYS A 270 16.92 9.62 -13.39
N SER A 271 18.07 8.97 -13.25
CA SER A 271 18.74 8.23 -14.34
C SER A 271 17.90 7.08 -14.90
N GLU A 272 17.00 6.51 -14.10
CA GLU A 272 16.15 5.39 -14.47
C GLU A 272 14.76 5.82 -14.97
N LEU A 273 14.43 7.12 -14.92
CA LEU A 273 13.15 7.68 -15.37
C LEU A 273 13.04 7.84 -16.90
N ARG A 274 13.95 7.23 -17.69
CA ARG A 274 13.92 7.33 -19.15
C ARG A 274 12.63 6.71 -19.68
N SER A 275 11.67 7.57 -20.01
CA SER A 275 10.47 7.17 -20.74
C SER A 275 10.84 6.86 -22.20
N PRO A 276 10.07 5.99 -22.88
CA PRO A 276 10.22 5.83 -24.31
C PRO A 276 10.05 7.21 -24.93
N ARG A 277 11.02 7.68 -25.71
CA ARG A 277 10.72 8.78 -26.62
C ARG A 277 9.70 8.20 -27.58
N GLU A 278 8.54 8.84 -27.76
CA GLU A 278 7.68 8.56 -28.90
C GLU A 278 8.48 8.91 -30.17
N GLY A 279 9.28 7.95 -30.64
CA GLY A 279 10.12 8.09 -31.79
C GLY A 279 9.24 8.19 -33.03
N LYS A 280 9.25 9.36 -33.66
CA LYS A 280 8.84 9.52 -35.06
C LYS A 280 9.42 8.35 -35.86
N ARG A 281 8.55 7.63 -36.58
CA ARG A 281 8.94 6.59 -37.54
C ARG A 281 9.90 7.20 -38.58
N ALA A 282 11.20 7.10 -38.35
CA ALA A 282 12.22 7.34 -39.35
C ALA A 282 12.58 5.97 -39.97
N GLY A 283 12.56 5.93 -41.29
CA GLY A 283 12.40 4.71 -42.08
C GLY A 283 13.56 3.72 -42.07
N GLY A 284 13.23 2.52 -42.56
CA GLY A 284 14.12 1.69 -43.38
C GLY A 284 15.37 1.15 -42.72
N GLY A 285 15.23 0.21 -41.79
CA GLY A 285 16.35 -0.61 -41.32
C GLY A 285 15.87 -1.74 -40.42
N SER A 286 16.53 -2.89 -40.48
CA SER A 286 16.33 -4.10 -39.66
C SER A 286 16.60 -3.89 -38.15
N GLY A 287 16.18 -2.77 -37.57
CA GLY A 287 16.33 -2.47 -36.14
C GLY A 287 15.30 -3.23 -35.31
N LYS A 288 15.73 -3.81 -34.19
CA LYS A 288 14.83 -4.45 -33.21
C LYS A 288 13.76 -3.44 -32.79
N ARG A 289 12.48 -3.79 -32.98
CA ARG A 289 11.34 -2.95 -32.56
C ARG A 289 11.45 -2.60 -31.09
N GLU A 290 11.23 -1.32 -30.80
CA GLU A 290 11.15 -0.81 -29.43
C GLU A 290 10.01 -1.51 -28.69
N HIS A 291 10.31 -2.14 -27.56
CA HIS A 291 9.31 -2.79 -26.72
C HIS A 291 9.72 -2.80 -25.25
N TRP A 292 8.73 -2.89 -24.37
CA TRP A 292 8.96 -3.11 -22.95
C TRP A 292 9.39 -4.55 -22.70
N ARG A 293 10.53 -4.74 -22.03
CA ARG A 293 10.81 -5.96 -21.29
C ARG A 293 10.23 -5.83 -19.90
N ARG A 294 9.29 -6.72 -19.57
CA ARG A 294 8.63 -6.72 -18.26
C ARG A 294 9.64 -7.00 -17.14
N GLY A 295 9.41 -6.35 -16.01
CA GLY A 295 10.15 -6.62 -14.78
C GLY A 295 9.68 -7.92 -14.13
N HIS A 296 10.48 -8.47 -13.23
CA HIS A 296 10.09 -9.62 -12.41
C HIS A 296 10.92 -9.66 -11.13
N TRP A 297 10.42 -10.38 -10.13
CA TRP A 297 11.16 -10.67 -8.91
C TRP A 297 11.90 -12.00 -9.03
N ARG A 298 13.10 -12.08 -8.45
CA ARG A 298 13.97 -13.27 -8.56
C ARG A 298 14.72 -13.54 -7.27
N ASN A 299 14.72 -14.82 -6.86
CA ASN A 299 15.58 -15.31 -5.78
C ASN A 299 17.01 -15.58 -6.26
N GLN A 300 17.85 -14.54 -6.20
CA GLN A 300 19.24 -14.58 -6.62
C GLN A 300 20.11 -15.35 -5.60
N PRO A 301 20.82 -16.41 -6.02
CA PRO A 301 21.88 -17.00 -5.18
C PRO A 301 23.00 -15.99 -4.89
N VAL A 302 23.37 -15.87 -3.62
CA VAL A 302 24.40 -14.96 -3.11
C VAL A 302 25.28 -15.66 -2.05
N GLY A 303 26.41 -15.04 -1.72
CA GLY A 303 27.34 -15.54 -0.69
C GLY A 303 28.24 -16.69 -1.16
N ALA A 304 29.10 -17.15 -0.24
CA ALA A 304 30.05 -18.23 -0.50
C ALA A 304 29.31 -19.53 -0.91
N GLY A 305 29.71 -20.10 -2.04
CA GLY A 305 29.08 -21.32 -2.56
C GLY A 305 27.61 -21.20 -2.94
N ARG A 306 27.05 -19.97 -3.09
CA ARG A 306 25.65 -19.72 -3.48
C ARG A 306 24.61 -20.35 -2.55
N ARG A 307 24.95 -20.52 -1.27
CA ARG A 307 24.09 -21.17 -0.26
C ARG A 307 22.97 -20.26 0.25
N SER A 308 23.10 -18.94 0.11
CA SER A 308 22.07 -17.98 0.51
C SER A 308 21.30 -17.47 -0.69
N ARG A 309 20.05 -17.07 -0.49
CA ARG A 309 19.20 -16.43 -1.51
C ARG A 309 18.88 -15.00 -1.10
N ARG A 310 18.78 -14.12 -2.09
CA ARG A 310 18.30 -12.74 -1.92
C ARG A 310 17.24 -12.46 -2.97
N LEU A 311 16.08 -12.00 -2.53
CA LEU A 311 15.05 -11.53 -3.44
C LEU A 311 15.47 -10.19 -4.04
N ILE A 312 15.56 -10.13 -5.37
CA ILE A 312 15.92 -8.92 -6.12
C ILE A 312 14.82 -8.58 -7.12
N TRP A 313 14.62 -7.30 -7.36
CA TRP A 313 13.72 -6.82 -8.40
C TRP A 313 14.51 -6.54 -9.67
N ILE A 314 14.21 -7.28 -10.73
CA ILE A 314 14.67 -6.94 -12.08
C ILE A 314 13.63 -5.98 -12.64
N LYS A 315 14.00 -4.69 -12.67
CA LYS A 315 13.14 -3.59 -13.11
C LYS A 315 12.72 -3.74 -14.58
N PRO A 316 11.52 -3.30 -14.96
CA PRO A 316 11.14 -3.21 -16.37
C PRO A 316 12.04 -2.20 -17.09
N MET A 317 12.33 -2.48 -18.36
CA MET A 317 13.16 -1.61 -19.20
C MET A 317 12.68 -1.62 -20.64
N ILE A 318 12.94 -0.52 -21.35
CA ILE A 318 12.68 -0.43 -22.78
C ILE A 318 13.88 -1.00 -23.53
N ILE A 319 13.64 -1.88 -24.48
CA ILE A 319 14.64 -2.44 -25.37
C ILE A 319 14.43 -1.86 -26.75
N GLY A 320 15.51 -1.48 -27.44
CA GLY A 320 15.47 -0.95 -28.80
C GLY A 320 15.34 0.58 -28.89
N ALA A 321 15.28 1.28 -27.75
CA ALA A 321 15.46 2.73 -27.72
C ALA A 321 16.96 3.05 -27.94
N GLU A 322 17.27 3.87 -28.95
CA GLU A 322 18.63 4.38 -29.14
C GLU A 322 19.08 5.24 -27.93
N PRO A 323 20.38 5.24 -27.56
CA PRO A 323 20.91 5.82 -26.32
C PRO A 323 20.59 7.29 -26.01
#